data_AF-C5AUS7-F1
#
_entry.id   AF-C5AUS7-F1
#
_cell.length_a   1.000
_cell.length_b   1.000
_cell.length_c   1.000
_cell.angle_alpha   90.00
_cell.angle_beta   90.00
_cell.angle_gamma   90.00
#
_symmetry.space_group_name_H-M   'P 1'
#
loop_
_entity.id
_entity.type
_entity.pdbx_description
1 polymer ?
#
loop_
_entity_poly.entity_id
_entity_poly.type
_entity_poly.pdbx_seq_one_letter_code
_entity_poly.pdbx_strand_id
1 'polypeptide(L)'
;MKTLLVVAGAVVALFLTIAQFGTAGWTRPPILAQQHGFRGTGMDQIQTKAGAAALKAANIPPAPAEPVEAGTEKAGAVYENVKVLKDLSVEEFNRLMVSMTEWVSPEQGCTYCHNTENMADDSLYQKQVARRMIQMVQHINTTWKEKHVGEAGVNCYTCHRGKPVPAQIWFQNPGPNYKTGFIARNNGQNMASPSVGLASLPYDTLSEFFGKKDADENLIRVNATTALPESKGKPIQAAERTYGLMMHMSSSLGVNCTYCHNTRAVSNWSQSTPQRTLAWHAIRMVRDLNGDYIEPLTTTFPANRLGPTGDAPKLNCATCHNGQSKPLAGAHVIDSYPELARTTAEMAAVPPNPETSEPTPEAPASPPQ
;
A
#
# COMPACT_ATOMS: atom_id res chain seq x y z
N MET A 1 -1.89 37.78 -50.38
CA MET A 1 -2.62 36.62 -49.81
C MET A 1 -1.74 35.37 -49.68
N LYS A 2 -1.09 34.89 -50.75
CA LYS A 2 -0.24 33.68 -50.72
C LYS A 2 0.92 33.73 -49.70
N THR A 3 1.68 34.82 -49.65
CA THR A 3 2.79 34.99 -48.69
C THR A 3 2.31 35.03 -47.23
N LEU A 4 1.16 35.64 -47.00
CA LEU A 4 0.56 35.79 -45.67
C LEU A 4 0.08 34.43 -45.13
N LEU A 5 -0.50 33.59 -46.00
CA LEU A 5 -0.88 32.22 -45.69
C LEU A 5 0.34 31.31 -45.44
N VAL A 6 1.43 31.49 -46.20
CA VAL A 6 2.69 30.75 -45.98
C VAL A 6 3.31 31.10 -44.63
N VAL A 7 3.39 32.38 -44.29
CA VAL A 7 3.93 32.83 -42.99
C VAL A 7 3.04 32.34 -41.84
N ALA A 8 1.72 32.48 -41.95
CA ALA A 8 0.79 31.97 -40.95
C ALA A 8 0.92 30.45 -40.76
N GLY A 9 1.04 29.69 -41.85
CA GLY A 9 1.27 28.24 -41.80
C GLY A 9 2.60 27.87 -41.12
N ALA A 10 3.69 28.60 -41.40
CA ALA A 10 4.98 28.39 -40.76
C ALA A 10 4.95 28.68 -39.25
N VAL A 11 4.27 29.75 -38.84
CA VAL A 11 4.10 30.13 -37.43
C VAL A 11 3.28 29.08 -36.68
N VAL A 12 2.17 28.61 -37.27
CA VAL A 12 1.35 27.53 -36.68
C VAL A 12 2.16 26.23 -36.54
N ALA A 13 2.92 25.84 -37.57
CA ALA A 13 3.79 24.67 -37.52
C ALA A 13 4.86 24.78 -36.43
N LEU A 14 5.47 25.97 -36.25
CA LEU A 14 6.44 26.23 -35.18
C LEU A 14 5.80 26.07 -33.79
N PHE A 15 4.65 26.69 -33.55
CA PHE A 15 3.98 26.58 -32.25
C PHE A 15 3.48 25.16 -31.96
N LEU A 16 2.99 24.42 -32.96
CA LEU A 16 2.64 23.01 -32.81
C LEU A 16 3.86 22.15 -32.51
N THR A 17 5.00 22.44 -33.15
CA THR A 17 6.27 21.74 -32.88
C THR A 17 6.74 22.02 -31.45
N ILE A 18 6.74 23.29 -31.02
CA ILE A 18 7.09 23.68 -29.64
C ILE A 18 6.14 23.03 -28.64
N ALA A 19 4.83 23.03 -28.90
CA ALA A 19 3.85 22.35 -28.07
C ALA A 19 4.15 20.85 -28.00
N GLN A 20 4.43 20.19 -29.12
CA GLN A 20 4.72 18.76 -29.15
C GLN A 20 5.99 18.40 -28.35
N PHE A 21 7.03 19.24 -28.38
CA PHE A 21 8.22 19.04 -27.53
C PHE A 21 8.00 19.44 -26.06
N GLY A 22 7.13 20.41 -25.80
CA GLY A 22 6.90 20.96 -24.46
C GLY A 22 5.79 20.28 -23.64
N THR A 23 4.80 19.64 -24.29
CA THR A 23 3.60 19.11 -23.62
C THR A 23 3.41 17.60 -23.75
N ALA A 24 4.05 16.94 -24.71
CA ALA A 24 3.88 15.49 -24.92
C ALA A 24 4.71 14.60 -23.95
N GLY A 25 5.19 15.16 -22.83
CA GLY A 25 5.90 14.39 -21.79
C GLY A 25 7.32 13.96 -22.16
N TRP A 26 7.95 14.59 -23.16
CA TRP A 26 9.32 14.29 -23.56
C TRP A 26 10.30 14.51 -22.41
N THR A 27 11.12 13.50 -22.13
CA THR A 27 12.16 13.61 -21.12
C THR A 27 13.52 13.82 -21.78
N ARG A 28 14.17 14.93 -21.46
CA ARG A 28 15.48 15.27 -22.01
C ARG A 28 16.57 14.33 -21.47
N PRO A 29 17.52 13.87 -22.31
CA PRO A 29 18.75 13.23 -21.85
C PRO A 29 19.54 14.13 -20.86
N PRO A 30 20.44 13.55 -20.04
CA PRO A 30 20.84 12.15 -20.00
C PRO A 30 19.84 11.25 -19.28
N ILE A 31 19.67 10.04 -19.82
CA ILE A 31 18.91 8.95 -19.20
C ILE A 31 19.89 8.06 -18.44
N LEU A 32 19.55 7.72 -17.19
CA LEU A 32 20.27 6.74 -16.39
C LEU A 32 19.74 5.36 -16.74
N ALA A 33 20.64 4.48 -17.18
CA ALA A 33 20.36 3.06 -17.40
C ALA A 33 21.16 2.26 -16.38
N GLN A 34 20.46 1.51 -15.53
CA GLN A 34 21.07 0.58 -14.58
C GLN A 34 20.79 -0.84 -15.05
N GLN A 35 21.84 -1.61 -15.32
CA GLN A 35 21.70 -2.98 -15.79
C GLN A 35 21.45 -3.93 -14.62
N HIS A 36 20.38 -4.74 -14.70
CA HIS A 36 19.97 -5.72 -13.69
C HIS A 36 20.02 -7.18 -14.16
N GLY A 37 20.34 -7.43 -15.44
CA GLY A 37 20.51 -8.78 -15.99
C GLY A 37 21.82 -8.97 -16.75
N PHE A 38 21.97 -10.13 -17.38
CA PHE A 38 23.13 -10.42 -18.22
C PHE A 38 23.19 -9.46 -19.43
N ARG A 39 24.40 -9.13 -19.89
CA ARG A 39 24.58 -8.22 -21.04
C ARG A 39 23.79 -8.68 -22.26
N GLY A 40 23.09 -7.74 -22.90
CA GLY A 40 22.28 -8.00 -24.10
C GLY A 40 20.88 -8.57 -23.84
N THR A 41 20.45 -8.76 -22.59
CA THR A 41 19.07 -9.19 -22.29
C THR A 41 18.08 -8.03 -22.21
N GLY A 42 18.55 -6.77 -22.23
CA GLY A 42 17.71 -5.57 -22.09
C GLY A 42 17.05 -5.43 -20.73
N MET A 43 17.56 -6.13 -19.71
CA MET A 43 17.07 -6.03 -18.33
C MET A 43 17.68 -4.81 -17.65
N ASP A 44 17.17 -3.64 -17.99
CA ASP A 44 17.66 -2.36 -17.51
C ASP A 44 16.54 -1.57 -16.80
N GLN A 45 16.88 -0.90 -15.69
CA GLN A 45 16.03 0.15 -15.11
C GLN A 45 16.41 1.49 -15.73
N ILE A 46 15.41 2.19 -16.26
CA ILE A 46 15.58 3.41 -17.03
C ILE A 46 14.91 4.56 -16.29
N GLN A 47 15.68 5.58 -15.92
CA GLN A 47 15.17 6.75 -15.20
C GLN A 47 15.89 8.02 -15.67
N THR A 48 15.28 9.19 -15.47
CA THR A 48 16.00 10.45 -15.67
C THR A 48 16.70 10.86 -14.40
N LYS A 49 17.85 11.54 -14.52
CA LYS A 49 18.58 12.03 -13.35
C LYS A 49 17.73 12.96 -12.48
N ALA A 50 16.95 13.84 -13.13
CA ALA A 50 16.04 14.75 -12.44
C ALA A 50 14.89 14.00 -11.74
N GLY A 51 14.28 13.01 -12.41
CA GLY A 51 13.21 12.19 -11.84
C GLY A 51 13.68 11.38 -10.62
N ALA A 52 14.84 10.73 -10.73
CA ALA A 52 15.43 9.97 -9.62
C ALA A 52 15.73 10.87 -8.41
N ALA A 53 16.27 12.08 -8.64
CA ALA A 53 16.54 13.04 -7.56
C ALA A 53 15.25 13.56 -6.90
N ALA A 54 14.23 13.92 -7.68
CA ALA A 54 12.94 14.38 -7.18
C ALA A 54 12.23 13.30 -6.36
N LEU A 55 12.21 12.06 -6.88
CA LEU A 55 11.61 10.91 -6.20
C LEU A 55 12.33 10.61 -4.88
N LYS A 56 13.67 10.69 -4.84
CA LYS A 56 14.45 10.56 -3.61
C LYS A 56 14.07 11.66 -2.61
N ALA A 57 14.05 12.92 -3.04
CA ALA A 57 13.73 14.06 -2.18
C ALA A 57 12.32 13.95 -1.57
N ALA A 58 11.33 13.49 -2.34
CA ALA A 58 9.96 13.29 -1.87
C ALA A 58 9.79 12.12 -0.87
N ASN A 59 10.86 11.36 -0.61
CA ASN A 59 10.85 10.18 0.26
C ASN A 59 11.92 10.25 1.36
N ILE A 60 12.46 11.42 1.67
CA ILE A 60 13.34 11.57 2.84
C ILE A 60 12.46 11.56 4.10
N PRO A 61 12.72 10.67 5.08
CA PRO A 61 12.02 10.72 6.36
C PRO A 61 12.47 11.92 7.20
N PRO A 62 11.64 12.39 8.16
CA PRO A 62 12.08 13.36 9.15
C PRO A 62 13.26 12.79 9.96
N ALA A 63 14.09 13.68 10.49
CA ALA A 63 15.16 13.27 11.39
C ALA A 63 14.53 12.58 12.62
N PRO A 64 15.13 11.48 13.13
CA PRO A 64 14.64 10.85 14.34
C PRO A 64 14.81 11.80 15.53
N ALA A 65 13.90 11.72 16.50
CA ALA A 65 14.08 12.38 17.78
C ALA A 65 15.32 11.82 18.49
N GLU A 66 16.02 12.68 19.22
CA GLU A 66 17.19 12.29 20.01
C GLU A 66 16.84 11.11 20.93
N PRO A 67 17.72 10.10 21.06
CA PRO A 67 17.56 9.05 22.05
C PRO A 67 17.46 9.64 23.45
N VAL A 68 16.68 8.98 24.30
CA VAL A 68 16.56 9.32 25.72
C VAL A 68 17.22 8.23 26.55
N GLU A 69 17.86 8.62 27.65
CA GLU A 69 18.35 7.65 28.63
C GLU A 69 17.17 6.91 29.25
N ALA A 70 17.23 5.57 29.24
CA ALA A 70 16.14 4.74 29.73
C ALA A 70 16.10 4.80 31.28
N GLY A 71 14.98 5.28 31.82
CA GLY A 71 14.70 5.22 33.25
C GLY A 71 14.35 3.81 33.74
N THR A 72 14.20 3.68 35.06
CA THR A 72 13.92 2.40 35.72
C THR A 72 12.43 2.04 35.73
N GLU A 73 11.54 3.04 35.72
CA GLU A 73 10.11 2.82 35.80
C GLU A 73 9.51 2.46 34.43
N LYS A 74 8.61 1.47 34.42
CA LYS A 74 7.96 0.98 33.20
C LYS A 74 6.63 1.68 32.96
N ALA A 75 6.36 2.00 31.70
CA ALA A 75 5.13 2.68 31.29
C ALA A 75 3.86 1.92 31.74
N GLY A 76 3.88 0.59 31.69
CA GLY A 76 2.75 -0.24 32.16
C GLY A 76 2.54 -0.26 33.68
N ALA A 77 3.52 0.18 34.47
CA ALA A 77 3.42 0.31 35.92
C ALA A 77 3.03 1.73 36.35
N VAL A 78 3.44 2.75 35.59
CA VAL A 78 3.20 4.17 35.90
C VAL A 78 1.90 4.69 35.28
N TYR A 79 1.60 4.32 34.04
CA TYR A 79 0.44 4.83 33.31
C TYR A 79 -0.73 3.85 33.29
N GLU A 80 -1.93 4.41 33.32
CA GLU A 80 -3.17 3.64 33.17
C GLU A 80 -3.44 3.26 31.70
N ASN A 81 -4.06 2.10 31.50
CA ASN A 81 -4.54 1.62 30.20
C ASN A 81 -3.46 1.45 29.10
N VAL A 82 -2.20 1.25 29.49
CA VAL A 82 -1.13 0.86 28.54
C VAL A 82 -1.26 -0.63 28.22
N LYS A 83 -1.73 -0.96 27.02
CA LYS A 83 -2.00 -2.36 26.61
C LYS A 83 -0.85 -3.01 25.81
N VAL A 84 -0.12 -2.22 25.03
CA VAL A 84 0.91 -2.73 24.10
C VAL A 84 2.31 -2.36 24.57
N LEU A 85 2.59 -1.07 24.78
CA LEU A 85 3.94 -0.56 25.07
C LEU A 85 4.29 -0.60 26.57
N LYS A 86 3.94 -1.67 27.28
CA LYS A 86 4.04 -1.76 28.74
C LYS A 86 5.48 -1.73 29.25
N ASP A 87 6.40 -2.34 28.51
CA ASP A 87 7.77 -2.61 28.97
C ASP A 87 8.77 -1.49 28.65
N LEU A 88 8.32 -0.42 27.99
CA LEU A 88 9.14 0.76 27.74
C LEU A 88 9.38 1.51 29.05
N SER A 89 10.55 2.16 29.17
CA SER A 89 10.70 3.16 30.22
C SER A 89 9.72 4.31 30.00
N VAL A 90 9.42 5.07 31.04
CA VAL A 90 8.58 6.28 30.93
C VAL A 90 9.13 7.26 29.89
N GLU A 91 10.45 7.45 29.85
CA GLU A 91 11.15 8.34 28.93
C GLU A 91 11.03 7.83 27.48
N GLU A 92 11.30 6.55 27.23
CA GLU A 92 11.17 5.93 25.91
C GLU A 92 9.71 6.00 25.40
N PHE A 93 8.74 5.75 26.29
CA PHE A 93 7.32 5.86 25.97
C PHE A 93 6.96 7.28 25.53
N ASN A 94 7.39 8.29 26.28
CA ASN A 94 7.13 9.69 25.97
C ASN A 94 7.79 10.12 24.65
N ARG A 95 9.05 9.71 24.42
CA ARG A 95 9.75 9.93 23.15
C ARG A 95 8.98 9.34 21.97
N LEU A 96 8.50 8.10 22.11
CA LEU A 96 7.74 7.43 21.05
C LEU A 96 6.40 8.15 20.78
N MET A 97 5.70 8.62 21.80
CA MET A 97 4.44 9.38 21.63
C MET A 97 4.62 10.68 20.85
N VAL A 98 5.69 11.44 21.16
CA VAL A 98 6.03 12.66 20.40
C VAL A 98 6.35 12.32 18.95
N SER A 99 7.13 11.26 18.73
CA SER A 99 7.51 10.81 17.39
C SER A 99 6.30 10.34 16.57
N MET A 100 5.39 9.58 17.19
CA MET A 100 4.13 9.16 16.56
C MET A 100 3.27 10.35 16.16
N THR A 101 3.24 11.41 16.98
CA THR A 101 2.51 12.64 16.67
C THR A 101 3.08 13.31 15.43
N GLU A 102 4.40 13.47 15.33
CA GLU A 102 5.05 14.02 14.14
C GLU A 102 4.79 13.15 12.90
N TRP A 103 4.76 11.83 13.06
CA TRP A 103 4.60 10.92 11.94
C TRP A 103 3.19 10.81 11.38
N VAL A 104 2.18 11.02 12.21
CA VAL A 104 0.77 10.74 11.90
C VAL A 104 -0.07 12.00 11.85
N SER A 105 0.02 12.86 12.86
CA SER A 105 -0.90 14.00 13.04
C SER A 105 -0.18 15.25 13.56
N PRO A 106 0.87 15.74 12.88
CA PRO A 106 1.67 16.87 13.34
C PRO A 106 0.85 18.16 13.46
N GLU A 107 -0.19 18.32 12.63
CA GLU A 107 -1.06 19.50 12.65
C GLU A 107 -2.05 19.48 13.83
N GLN A 108 -2.54 18.30 14.20
CA GLN A 108 -3.53 18.15 15.28
C GLN A 108 -2.87 17.93 16.64
N GLY A 109 -1.64 17.44 16.69
CA GLY A 109 -0.93 17.14 17.92
C GLY A 109 -1.52 15.94 18.68
N CYS A 110 -1.26 15.90 19.99
CA CYS A 110 -1.66 14.80 20.87
C CYS A 110 -3.18 14.57 20.92
N THR A 111 -3.96 15.64 20.76
CA THR A 111 -5.44 15.61 20.84
C THR A 111 -6.08 14.85 19.68
N TYR A 112 -5.31 14.50 18.63
CA TYR A 112 -5.82 13.67 17.55
C TYR A 112 -6.23 12.27 18.03
N CYS A 113 -5.46 11.70 18.95
CA CYS A 113 -5.66 10.36 19.49
C CYS A 113 -6.11 10.37 20.97
N HIS A 114 -5.93 11.47 21.70
CA HIS A 114 -6.19 11.51 23.13
C HIS A 114 -7.17 12.60 23.53
N ASN A 115 -7.96 12.31 24.57
CA ASN A 115 -8.52 13.34 25.43
C ASN A 115 -7.40 13.84 26.36
N THR A 116 -7.04 15.12 26.29
CA THR A 116 -5.95 15.68 27.10
C THR A 116 -6.29 15.80 28.58
N GLU A 117 -7.56 15.79 28.95
CA GLU A 117 -8.00 15.74 30.35
C GLU A 117 -7.85 14.34 30.95
N ASN A 118 -7.86 13.30 30.10
CA ASN A 118 -7.66 11.92 30.51
C ASN A 118 -6.94 11.13 29.41
N MET A 119 -5.61 11.08 29.50
CA MET A 119 -4.78 10.39 28.50
C MET A 119 -5.04 8.87 28.45
N ALA A 120 -5.64 8.27 29.49
CA ALA A 120 -5.98 6.86 29.54
C ALA A 120 -7.29 6.52 28.81
N ASP A 121 -8.16 7.50 28.55
CA ASP A 121 -9.46 7.33 27.87
C ASP A 121 -9.31 6.72 26.47
N ASP A 122 -10.19 5.78 26.12
CA ASP A 122 -10.20 5.02 24.86
C ASP A 122 -11.44 5.31 24.00
N SER A 123 -12.20 6.35 24.36
CA SER A 123 -13.43 6.77 23.66
C SER A 123 -13.18 7.22 22.21
N LEU A 124 -12.02 7.81 21.93
CA LEU A 124 -11.63 8.22 20.58
C LEU A 124 -11.22 7.00 19.74
N TYR A 125 -11.91 6.79 18.62
CA TYR A 125 -11.61 5.68 17.71
C TYR A 125 -10.16 5.69 17.21
N GLN A 126 -9.56 6.88 17.08
CA GLN A 126 -8.17 7.06 16.68
C GLN A 126 -7.20 6.35 17.63
N LYS A 127 -7.47 6.35 18.95
CA LYS A 127 -6.63 5.63 19.92
C LYS A 127 -6.71 4.13 19.76
N GLN A 128 -7.92 3.62 19.53
CA GLN A 128 -8.16 2.19 19.30
C GLN A 128 -7.43 1.73 18.02
N VAL A 129 -7.54 2.52 16.94
CA VAL A 129 -6.82 2.29 15.68
C VAL A 129 -5.31 2.40 15.88
N ALA A 130 -4.82 3.44 16.55
CA ALA A 130 -3.38 3.64 16.80
C ALA A 130 -2.77 2.47 17.58
N ARG A 131 -3.47 1.94 18.58
CA ARG A 131 -3.05 0.73 19.30
C ARG A 131 -2.89 -0.46 18.36
N ARG A 132 -3.83 -0.66 17.44
CA ARG A 132 -3.77 -1.75 16.45
C ARG A 132 -2.63 -1.52 15.44
N MET A 133 -2.37 -0.28 15.05
CA MET A 133 -1.26 0.07 14.16
C MET A 133 0.12 -0.16 14.82
N ILE A 134 0.28 0.08 16.12
CA ILE A 134 1.52 -0.27 16.84
C ILE A 134 1.79 -1.78 16.74
N GLN A 135 0.77 -2.60 17.02
CA GLN A 135 0.88 -4.05 16.88
C GLN A 135 1.22 -4.47 15.44
N MET A 136 0.60 -3.82 14.46
CA MET A 136 0.87 -4.06 13.04
C MET A 136 2.33 -3.76 12.69
N VAL A 137 2.86 -2.62 13.16
CA VAL A 137 4.26 -2.24 12.96
C VAL A 137 5.21 -3.24 13.62
N GLN A 138 4.97 -3.60 14.89
CA GLN A 138 5.75 -4.62 15.59
C GLN A 138 5.74 -5.97 14.85
N HIS A 139 4.59 -6.39 14.35
CA HIS A 139 4.44 -7.62 13.55
C HIS A 139 5.21 -7.56 12.24
N ILE A 140 5.18 -6.44 11.51
CA ILE A 140 5.99 -6.27 10.30
C ILE A 140 7.48 -6.38 10.62
N ASN A 141 7.93 -5.68 11.65
CA ASN A 141 9.34 -5.60 12.03
C ASN A 141 9.89 -6.88 12.67
N THR A 142 9.04 -7.83 13.03
CA THR A 142 9.44 -9.12 13.62
C THR A 142 9.17 -10.26 12.64
N THR A 143 7.91 -10.53 12.32
CA THR A 143 7.48 -11.66 11.50
C THR A 143 7.95 -11.57 10.04
N TRP A 144 8.05 -10.35 9.51
CA TRP A 144 8.40 -10.08 8.11
C TRP A 144 9.82 -9.56 7.91
N LYS A 145 10.62 -9.49 8.99
CA LYS A 145 12.02 -9.02 8.96
C LYS A 145 12.87 -9.75 7.93
N GLU A 146 13.09 -11.05 8.13
CA GLU A 146 13.94 -11.86 7.26
C GLU A 146 13.35 -12.09 5.86
N LYS A 147 12.03 -11.94 5.73
CA LYS A 147 11.29 -12.28 4.49
C LYS A 147 11.16 -11.09 3.55
N HIS A 148 11.10 -9.86 4.08
CA HIS A 148 10.78 -8.68 3.27
C HIS A 148 11.44 -7.38 3.74
N VAL A 149 11.20 -6.94 4.99
CA VAL A 149 11.58 -5.57 5.41
C VAL A 149 13.04 -5.42 5.83
N GLY A 150 13.72 -6.53 6.11
CA GLY A 150 15.12 -6.56 6.55
C GLY A 150 15.37 -5.71 7.81
N GLU A 151 16.61 -5.28 7.98
CA GLU A 151 17.02 -4.41 9.09
C GLU A 151 16.45 -2.99 8.98
N ALA A 152 15.91 -2.57 7.83
CA ALA A 152 15.38 -1.22 7.70
C ALA A 152 14.09 -1.03 8.50
N GLY A 153 13.25 -2.07 8.54
CA GLY A 153 11.95 -2.07 9.20
C GLY A 153 10.97 -1.02 8.63
N VAL A 154 9.88 -0.80 9.37
CA VAL A 154 8.87 0.23 9.12
C VAL A 154 8.55 0.97 10.42
N ASN A 155 8.09 2.21 10.26
CA ASN A 155 7.50 3.01 11.33
C ASN A 155 6.20 3.69 10.83
N CYS A 156 5.54 4.47 11.68
CA CYS A 156 4.29 5.14 11.32
C CYS A 156 4.46 6.06 10.10
N TYR A 157 5.60 6.74 9.98
CA TYR A 157 5.88 7.66 8.88
C TYR A 157 5.96 6.94 7.53
N THR A 158 6.36 5.67 7.52
CA THR A 158 6.47 4.86 6.29
C THR A 158 5.18 4.93 5.46
N CYS A 159 4.02 4.87 6.13
CA CYS A 159 2.70 4.95 5.52
C CYS A 159 2.08 6.36 5.62
N HIS A 160 2.08 6.95 6.83
CA HIS A 160 1.28 8.15 7.12
C HIS A 160 1.89 9.43 6.53
N ARG A 161 3.23 9.52 6.45
CA ARG A 161 3.94 10.67 5.88
C ARG A 161 3.45 12.03 6.45
N GLY A 162 3.20 12.08 7.76
CA GLY A 162 2.69 13.28 8.45
C GLY A 162 1.21 13.57 8.24
N LYS A 163 0.44 12.61 7.69
CA LYS A 163 -1.00 12.74 7.48
C LYS A 163 -1.77 11.66 8.23
N PRO A 164 -2.90 12.01 8.90
CA PRO A 164 -3.63 11.02 9.65
C PRO A 164 -4.24 9.91 8.80
N VAL A 165 -4.56 10.21 7.53
CA VAL A 165 -4.96 9.24 6.53
C VAL A 165 -3.82 9.07 5.52
N PRO A 166 -3.22 7.87 5.40
CA PRO A 166 -2.19 7.61 4.40
C PRO A 166 -2.71 7.89 2.98
N ALA A 167 -1.87 8.50 2.14
CA ALA A 167 -2.29 8.96 0.80
C ALA A 167 -2.54 7.81 -0.18
N GLN A 168 -1.86 6.67 0.01
CA GLN A 168 -1.84 5.54 -0.93
C GLN A 168 -2.60 4.34 -0.37
N ILE A 169 -3.80 4.56 0.14
CA ILE A 169 -4.75 3.49 0.52
C ILE A 169 -5.63 3.10 -0.67
N TRP A 170 -6.35 1.99 -0.55
CA TRP A 170 -7.34 1.60 -1.54
C TRP A 170 -8.63 1.10 -0.88
N PHE A 171 -9.70 1.19 -1.67
CA PHE A 171 -11.02 0.64 -1.38
C PHE A 171 -11.46 -0.18 -2.58
N GLN A 172 -12.41 -1.08 -2.38
CA GLN A 172 -13.05 -1.79 -3.48
C GLN A 172 -13.66 -0.77 -4.46
N ASN A 173 -13.36 -0.94 -5.75
CA ASN A 173 -13.83 -0.06 -6.79
C ASN A 173 -15.06 -0.68 -7.49
N PRO A 174 -16.29 -0.22 -7.19
CA PRO A 174 -17.50 -0.77 -7.82
C PRO A 174 -17.61 -0.42 -9.31
N GLY A 175 -16.67 0.37 -9.84
CA GLY A 175 -16.69 0.88 -11.20
C GLY A 175 -17.49 2.16 -11.34
N PRO A 176 -17.66 2.64 -12.59
CA PRO A 176 -18.41 3.85 -12.86
C PRO A 176 -19.89 3.65 -12.49
N ASN A 177 -20.47 4.67 -11.88
CA ASN A 177 -21.87 4.66 -11.45
C ASN A 177 -22.80 4.77 -12.67
N TYR A 178 -23.20 3.63 -13.24
CA TYR A 178 -24.19 3.56 -14.30
C TYR A 178 -25.58 3.78 -13.71
N LYS A 179 -26.03 5.05 -13.68
CA LYS A 179 -27.26 5.42 -12.96
C LYS A 179 -28.56 4.89 -13.60
N THR A 180 -28.58 4.51 -14.88
CA THR A 180 -29.69 3.80 -15.58
C THR A 180 -29.36 3.63 -17.08
N GLY A 181 -30.01 2.68 -17.76
CA GLY A 181 -30.04 2.56 -19.24
C GLY A 181 -29.22 1.41 -19.85
N PHE A 182 -29.31 1.24 -21.18
CA PHE A 182 -28.56 0.26 -22.00
C PHE A 182 -27.06 0.61 -22.16
N ILE A 183 -26.45 1.23 -21.15
CA ILE A 183 -25.04 1.57 -21.18
C ILE A 183 -24.25 0.29 -20.96
N ALA A 184 -23.36 -0.03 -21.91
CA ALA A 184 -22.50 -1.20 -21.83
C ALA A 184 -21.67 -1.14 -20.54
N ARG A 185 -21.79 -2.18 -19.70
CA ARG A 185 -20.93 -2.35 -18.53
C ARG A 185 -19.52 -2.61 -19.03
N ASN A 186 -18.55 -1.86 -18.51
CA ASN A 186 -17.14 -2.04 -18.84
C ASN A 186 -16.50 -3.31 -18.20
N ASN A 187 -17.29 -4.07 -17.43
CA ASN A 187 -16.91 -5.30 -16.75
C ASN A 187 -15.62 -5.17 -15.90
N GLY A 188 -15.43 -4.01 -15.26
CA GLY A 188 -14.26 -3.79 -14.40
C GLY A 188 -12.97 -3.43 -15.13
N GLN A 189 -13.00 -3.10 -16.43
CA GLN A 189 -11.83 -2.78 -17.26
C GLN A 189 -12.15 -1.68 -18.31
N ASN A 190 -11.34 -1.55 -19.37
CA ASN A 190 -11.58 -0.67 -20.53
C ASN A 190 -11.63 0.84 -20.21
N MET A 191 -10.93 1.27 -19.16
CA MET A 191 -10.78 2.68 -18.80
C MET A 191 -9.35 2.92 -18.30
N ALA A 192 -8.77 4.08 -18.61
CA ALA A 192 -7.47 4.45 -18.08
C ALA A 192 -7.56 4.62 -16.56
N SER A 193 -6.97 3.67 -15.81
CA SER A 193 -7.04 3.67 -14.35
C SER A 193 -5.66 3.84 -13.72
N PRO A 194 -5.47 4.79 -12.78
CA PRO A 194 -4.22 4.92 -12.04
C PRO A 194 -3.81 3.65 -11.29
N SER A 195 -4.77 2.85 -10.82
CA SER A 195 -4.50 1.60 -10.07
C SER A 195 -3.67 0.60 -10.86
N VAL A 196 -3.72 0.64 -12.20
CA VAL A 196 -3.01 -0.25 -13.13
C VAL A 196 -2.14 0.53 -14.12
N GLY A 197 -1.61 1.68 -13.71
CA GLY A 197 -0.64 2.44 -14.49
C GLY A 197 -1.24 3.11 -15.74
N LEU A 198 -2.49 3.59 -15.65
CA LEU A 198 -3.24 4.24 -16.72
C LEU A 198 -3.52 3.36 -17.96
N ALA A 199 -3.29 2.05 -17.85
CA ALA A 199 -3.74 1.08 -18.85
C ALA A 199 -5.26 0.87 -18.78
N SER A 200 -5.81 0.22 -19.81
CA SER A 200 -7.22 -0.20 -19.90
C SER A 200 -7.49 -1.59 -19.31
N LEU A 201 -6.57 -2.09 -18.49
CA LEU A 201 -6.65 -3.39 -17.82
C LEU A 201 -7.73 -3.39 -16.72
N PRO A 202 -8.10 -4.56 -16.16
CA PRO A 202 -8.95 -4.64 -14.99
C PRO A 202 -8.45 -3.74 -13.86
N TYR A 203 -9.28 -2.81 -13.39
CA TYR A 203 -8.83 -1.76 -12.46
C TYR A 203 -9.02 -2.13 -10.97
N ASP A 204 -9.83 -3.14 -10.67
CA ASP A 204 -10.08 -3.64 -9.30
C ASP A 204 -9.29 -4.92 -9.00
N THR A 205 -7.96 -4.88 -9.22
CA THR A 205 -7.08 -6.04 -9.00
C THR A 205 -6.77 -6.26 -7.52
N LEU A 206 -6.72 -5.19 -6.72
CA LEU A 206 -6.34 -5.29 -5.32
C LEU A 206 -7.39 -6.04 -4.49
N SER A 207 -8.68 -5.90 -4.81
CA SER A 207 -9.76 -6.69 -4.20
C SER A 207 -9.54 -8.19 -4.38
N GLU A 208 -9.20 -8.63 -5.59
CA GLU A 208 -8.96 -10.04 -5.90
C GLU A 208 -7.67 -10.58 -5.27
N PHE A 209 -6.57 -9.82 -5.38
CA PHE A 209 -5.24 -10.35 -5.03
C PHE A 209 -4.77 -10.02 -3.61
N PHE A 210 -5.23 -8.94 -3.00
CA PHE A 210 -4.79 -8.43 -1.68
C PHE A 210 -5.93 -8.27 -0.67
N GLY A 211 -7.19 -8.31 -1.12
CA GLY A 211 -8.35 -8.07 -0.28
C GLY A 211 -8.65 -9.18 0.73
N LYS A 212 -8.18 -10.40 0.48
CA LYS A 212 -8.39 -11.59 1.32
C LYS A 212 -7.07 -12.19 1.78
N LYS A 213 -6.98 -12.49 3.08
CA LYS A 213 -5.80 -13.12 3.70
C LYS A 213 -5.53 -14.51 3.13
N ASP A 214 -6.59 -15.27 2.92
CA ASP A 214 -6.61 -16.67 2.48
C ASP A 214 -6.73 -16.83 0.95
N ALA A 215 -6.45 -15.78 0.18
CA ALA A 215 -6.49 -15.84 -1.28
C ALA A 215 -5.54 -16.93 -1.82
N ASP A 216 -6.03 -17.75 -2.76
CA ASP A 216 -5.26 -18.84 -3.36
C ASP A 216 -3.87 -18.37 -3.84
N GLU A 217 -2.84 -19.10 -3.40
CA GLU A 217 -1.45 -18.84 -3.75
C GLU A 217 -1.16 -19.08 -5.25
N ASN A 218 -2.03 -19.81 -5.95
CA ASN A 218 -2.02 -19.99 -7.39
C ASN A 218 -2.77 -18.91 -8.16
N LEU A 219 -3.46 -17.97 -7.50
CA LEU A 219 -4.36 -17.03 -8.16
C LEU A 219 -3.67 -16.22 -9.27
N ILE A 220 -2.46 -15.73 -8.99
CA ILE A 220 -1.62 -14.92 -9.90
C ILE A 220 -1.02 -15.75 -11.04
N ARG A 221 -0.81 -17.06 -10.87
CA ARG A 221 -0.12 -17.90 -11.88
C ARG A 221 -1.07 -18.23 -13.03
N VAL A 222 -0.65 -17.94 -14.26
CA VAL A 222 -1.42 -18.22 -15.48
C VAL A 222 -0.63 -19.00 -16.55
N ASN A 223 0.71 -19.01 -16.47
CA ASN A 223 1.55 -19.72 -17.43
C ASN A 223 1.45 -21.25 -17.26
N ALA A 224 1.46 -21.96 -18.38
CA ALA A 224 1.61 -23.41 -18.40
C ALA A 224 2.98 -23.84 -17.86
N THR A 225 3.04 -25.04 -17.27
CA THR A 225 4.27 -25.68 -16.78
C THR A 225 4.87 -26.68 -17.77
N THR A 226 4.13 -27.01 -18.83
CA THR A 226 4.51 -27.92 -19.89
C THR A 226 4.44 -27.23 -21.25
N ALA A 227 5.20 -27.71 -22.23
CA ALA A 227 5.28 -27.09 -23.54
C ALA A 227 4.02 -27.34 -24.39
N LEU A 228 3.44 -28.54 -24.26
CA LEU A 228 2.20 -28.92 -24.94
C LEU A 228 1.01 -28.75 -23.99
N PRO A 229 -0.19 -28.39 -24.49
CA PRO A 229 -1.37 -28.27 -23.65
C PRO A 229 -1.78 -29.62 -23.03
N GLU A 230 -1.75 -29.71 -21.71
CA GLU A 230 -2.28 -30.85 -20.96
C GLU A 230 -3.68 -30.58 -20.39
N SER A 231 -4.12 -29.32 -20.41
CA SER A 231 -5.46 -28.88 -20.01
C SER A 231 -5.85 -27.57 -20.72
N LYS A 232 -7.10 -27.15 -20.55
CA LYS A 232 -7.58 -25.84 -21.06
C LYS A 232 -6.88 -24.65 -20.39
N GLY A 233 -6.25 -24.82 -19.22
CA GLY A 233 -5.59 -23.76 -18.48
C GLY A 233 -6.54 -22.66 -17.99
N LYS A 234 -5.96 -21.54 -17.55
CA LYS A 234 -6.72 -20.34 -17.19
C LYS A 234 -7.05 -19.51 -18.44
N PRO A 235 -8.21 -18.83 -18.48
CA PRO A 235 -8.58 -18.00 -19.62
C PRO A 235 -7.74 -16.72 -19.67
N ILE A 236 -7.68 -16.07 -20.84
CA ILE A 236 -6.86 -14.87 -21.06
C ILE A 236 -7.22 -13.71 -20.11
N GLN A 237 -8.47 -13.62 -19.67
CA GLN A 237 -8.92 -12.62 -18.69
C GLN A 237 -8.18 -12.76 -17.35
N ALA A 238 -7.78 -13.97 -16.95
CA ALA A 238 -6.96 -14.15 -15.75
C ALA A 238 -5.53 -13.60 -15.97
N ALA A 239 -5.01 -13.69 -17.20
CA ALA A 239 -3.73 -13.09 -17.55
C ALA A 239 -3.81 -11.55 -17.55
N GLU A 240 -4.91 -10.97 -18.04
CA GLU A 240 -5.14 -9.51 -17.97
C GLU A 240 -5.23 -9.00 -16.53
N ARG A 241 -5.92 -9.72 -15.63
CA ARG A 241 -5.97 -9.37 -14.19
C ARG A 241 -4.60 -9.48 -13.53
N THR A 242 -3.87 -10.56 -13.81
CA THR A 242 -2.48 -10.73 -13.36
C THR A 242 -1.59 -9.61 -13.88
N TYR A 243 -1.75 -9.22 -15.14
CA TYR A 243 -0.96 -8.16 -15.73
C TYR A 243 -1.29 -6.80 -15.12
N GLY A 244 -2.57 -6.52 -14.84
CA GLY A 244 -3.01 -5.33 -14.10
C GLY A 244 -2.37 -5.24 -12.70
N LEU A 245 -2.30 -6.36 -11.98
CA LEU A 245 -1.57 -6.43 -10.71
C LEU A 245 -0.07 -6.13 -10.90
N MET A 246 0.59 -6.70 -11.91
CA MET A 246 2.01 -6.45 -12.16
C MET A 246 2.27 -4.98 -12.53
N MET A 247 1.34 -4.33 -13.24
CA MET A 247 1.40 -2.89 -13.51
C MET A 247 1.29 -2.08 -12.22
N HIS A 248 0.35 -2.43 -11.32
CA HIS A 248 0.23 -1.82 -10.00
C HIS A 248 1.52 -1.94 -9.17
N MET A 249 2.10 -3.15 -9.12
CA MET A 249 3.33 -3.39 -8.37
C MET A 249 4.49 -2.58 -8.96
N SER A 250 4.62 -2.55 -10.29
CA SER A 250 5.67 -1.80 -10.98
C SER A 250 5.59 -0.30 -10.69
N SER A 251 4.40 0.30 -10.81
CA SER A 251 4.19 1.72 -10.52
C SER A 251 4.36 2.05 -9.03
N SER A 252 3.92 1.17 -8.14
CA SER A 252 4.08 1.32 -6.69
C SER A 252 5.53 1.35 -6.24
N LEU A 253 6.41 0.63 -6.93
CA LEU A 253 7.84 0.55 -6.64
C LEU A 253 8.69 1.48 -7.52
N GLY A 254 8.11 2.13 -8.54
CA GLY A 254 8.86 2.99 -9.48
C GLY A 254 9.88 2.24 -10.32
N VAL A 255 9.57 1.00 -10.68
CA VAL A 255 10.43 0.09 -11.46
C VAL A 255 9.68 -0.45 -12.67
N ASN A 256 10.39 -1.13 -13.57
CA ASN A 256 9.77 -1.90 -14.65
C ASN A 256 9.79 -3.41 -14.37
N CYS A 257 9.19 -4.20 -15.27
CA CYS A 257 9.08 -5.66 -15.16
C CYS A 257 10.44 -6.36 -14.97
N THR A 258 11.50 -5.81 -15.57
CA THR A 258 12.85 -6.42 -15.55
C THR A 258 13.54 -6.31 -14.19
N TYR A 259 12.96 -5.53 -13.27
CA TYR A 259 13.40 -5.49 -11.88
C TYR A 259 13.20 -6.84 -11.19
N CYS A 260 12.18 -7.60 -11.60
CA CYS A 260 11.84 -8.92 -11.05
C CYS A 260 12.00 -10.08 -12.06
N HIS A 261 11.79 -9.83 -13.35
CA HIS A 261 11.63 -10.89 -14.36
C HIS A 261 12.64 -10.77 -15.50
N ASN A 262 13.07 -11.92 -16.03
CA ASN A 262 13.43 -12.00 -17.44
C ASN A 262 12.14 -12.25 -18.25
N THR A 263 11.71 -11.25 -19.02
CA THR A 263 10.39 -11.26 -19.66
C THR A 263 10.22 -12.31 -20.76
N ARG A 264 11.32 -12.90 -21.28
CA ARG A 264 11.23 -14.06 -22.17
C ARG A 264 10.60 -15.29 -21.51
N ALA A 265 10.62 -15.36 -20.18
CA ALA A 265 10.09 -16.47 -19.39
C ALA A 265 9.65 -15.99 -18.00
N VAL A 266 8.61 -15.13 -17.94
CA VAL A 266 8.14 -14.47 -16.71
C VAL A 266 7.82 -15.42 -15.55
N SER A 267 7.39 -16.65 -15.83
CA SER A 267 7.07 -17.66 -14.81
C SER A 267 8.31 -18.33 -14.23
N ASN A 268 9.44 -18.34 -14.96
CA ASN A 268 10.62 -19.11 -14.60
C ASN A 268 11.45 -18.43 -13.50
N TRP A 269 11.45 -19.04 -12.31
CA TRP A 269 12.16 -18.52 -11.13
C TRP A 269 13.68 -18.51 -11.29
N SER A 270 14.27 -19.48 -11.97
CA SER A 270 15.75 -19.52 -12.14
C SER A 270 16.29 -18.44 -13.06
N GLN A 271 15.41 -17.78 -13.83
CA GLN A 271 15.74 -16.63 -14.68
C GLN A 271 15.20 -15.30 -14.14
N SER A 272 14.61 -15.33 -12.94
CA SER A 272 14.14 -14.13 -12.25
C SER A 272 15.26 -13.52 -11.42
N THR A 273 15.07 -12.28 -10.97
CA THR A 273 15.98 -11.64 -10.03
C THR A 273 15.60 -11.98 -8.58
N PRO A 274 16.49 -11.80 -7.59
CA PRO A 274 16.17 -11.99 -6.17
C PRO A 274 14.98 -11.14 -5.67
N GLN A 275 14.75 -9.98 -6.30
CA GLN A 275 13.65 -9.07 -6.00
C GLN A 275 12.29 -9.75 -6.17
N ARG A 276 12.16 -10.72 -7.09
CA ARG A 276 10.92 -11.48 -7.26
C ARG A 276 10.58 -12.32 -6.02
N THR A 277 11.57 -12.85 -5.32
CA THR A 277 11.37 -13.59 -4.06
C THR A 277 10.92 -12.66 -2.94
N LEU A 278 11.51 -11.47 -2.83
CA LEU A 278 11.07 -10.44 -1.87
C LEU A 278 9.64 -9.99 -2.16
N ALA A 279 9.30 -9.77 -3.43
CA ALA A 279 7.94 -9.40 -3.85
C ALA A 279 6.93 -10.54 -3.58
N TRP A 280 7.36 -11.80 -3.70
CA TRP A 280 6.55 -12.96 -3.34
C TRP A 280 6.17 -12.91 -1.86
N HIS A 281 7.12 -12.66 -0.95
CA HIS A 281 6.80 -12.49 0.47
C HIS A 281 5.94 -11.24 0.72
N ALA A 282 6.21 -10.13 0.02
CA ALA A 282 5.45 -8.89 0.15
C ALA A 282 3.94 -9.08 -0.13
N ILE A 283 3.58 -9.88 -1.14
CA ILE A 283 2.18 -10.19 -1.47
C ILE A 283 1.46 -10.83 -0.27
N ARG A 284 2.13 -11.76 0.42
CA ARG A 284 1.55 -12.44 1.59
C ARG A 284 1.50 -11.51 2.79
N MET A 285 2.52 -10.67 2.97
CA MET A 285 2.52 -9.63 4.00
C MET A 285 1.33 -8.69 3.82
N VAL A 286 1.10 -8.16 2.61
CA VAL A 286 -0.04 -7.26 2.36
C VAL A 286 -1.39 -7.93 2.66
N ARG A 287 -1.56 -9.19 2.25
CA ARG A 287 -2.77 -10.00 2.55
C ARG A 287 -2.97 -10.18 4.06
N ASP A 288 -1.90 -10.54 4.76
CA ASP A 288 -1.85 -10.72 6.20
C ASP A 288 -2.24 -9.43 6.94
N LEU A 289 -1.63 -8.30 6.56
CA LEU A 289 -1.92 -7.00 7.18
C LEU A 289 -3.36 -6.52 6.90
N ASN A 290 -3.84 -6.65 5.66
CA ASN A 290 -5.21 -6.27 5.33
C ASN A 290 -6.24 -7.12 6.08
N GLY A 291 -6.03 -8.44 6.15
CA GLY A 291 -6.97 -9.35 6.79
C GLY A 291 -6.97 -9.30 8.31
N ASP A 292 -5.78 -9.23 8.94
CA ASP A 292 -5.68 -9.31 10.40
C ASP A 292 -5.72 -7.95 11.09
N TYR A 293 -5.29 -6.87 10.44
CA TYR A 293 -5.12 -5.57 11.09
C TYR A 293 -6.10 -4.51 10.59
N ILE A 294 -6.41 -4.46 9.30
CA ILE A 294 -7.28 -3.42 8.73
C ILE A 294 -8.75 -3.83 8.72
N GLU A 295 -9.07 -5.00 8.17
CA GLU A 295 -10.45 -5.49 8.05
C GLU A 295 -11.20 -5.50 9.41
N PRO A 296 -10.61 -5.97 10.52
CA PRO A 296 -11.31 -6.01 11.81
C PRO A 296 -11.62 -4.62 12.38
N LEU A 297 -10.98 -3.57 11.89
CA LEU A 297 -11.22 -2.18 12.31
C LEU A 297 -12.38 -1.52 11.57
N THR A 298 -13.04 -2.22 10.63
CA THR A 298 -14.13 -1.64 9.81
C THR A 298 -15.22 -0.99 10.65
N THR A 299 -15.64 -1.62 11.75
CA THR A 299 -16.68 -1.09 12.65
C THR A 299 -16.17 0.01 13.59
N THR A 300 -14.86 0.14 13.77
CA THR A 300 -14.22 1.21 14.55
C THR A 300 -14.10 2.50 13.74
N PHE A 301 -14.01 2.40 12.42
CA PHE A 301 -13.90 3.57 11.54
C PHE A 301 -15.24 4.30 11.40
N PRO A 302 -15.25 5.65 11.48
CA PRO A 302 -16.45 6.41 11.15
C PRO A 302 -16.74 6.34 9.64
N ALA A 303 -18.00 6.59 9.26
CA ALA A 303 -18.46 6.43 7.87
C ALA A 303 -17.63 7.22 6.83
N ASN A 304 -17.08 8.37 7.20
CA ASN A 304 -16.22 9.19 6.31
C ASN A 304 -14.81 8.61 6.08
N ARG A 305 -14.50 7.44 6.67
CA ARG A 305 -13.26 6.69 6.48
C ARG A 305 -13.46 5.39 5.71
N LEU A 306 -14.71 5.03 5.43
CA LEU A 306 -15.06 3.82 4.68
C LEU A 306 -15.17 4.11 3.18
N GLY A 307 -14.91 3.08 2.38
CA GLY A 307 -15.05 3.13 0.94
C GLY A 307 -16.51 3.21 0.48
N PRO A 308 -16.76 3.38 -0.83
CA PRO A 308 -18.11 3.41 -1.40
C PRO A 308 -18.94 2.16 -1.12
N THR A 309 -18.28 1.04 -0.86
CA THR A 309 -18.86 -0.27 -0.53
C THR A 309 -18.89 -0.56 0.97
N GLY A 310 -18.47 0.39 1.82
CA GLY A 310 -18.42 0.23 3.28
C GLY A 310 -17.16 -0.48 3.80
N ASP A 311 -16.19 -0.76 2.95
CA ASP A 311 -14.93 -1.41 3.29
C ASP A 311 -13.92 -0.45 3.95
N ALA A 312 -13.10 -1.00 4.85
CA ALA A 312 -12.03 -0.27 5.51
C ALA A 312 -10.92 0.18 4.53
N PRO A 313 -10.14 1.23 4.87
CA PRO A 313 -9.06 1.75 4.03
C PRO A 313 -7.84 0.80 4.03
N LYS A 314 -7.80 -0.12 3.06
CA LYS A 314 -6.77 -1.16 2.95
C LYS A 314 -5.44 -0.62 2.45
N LEU A 315 -4.37 -1.32 2.81
CA LEU A 315 -3.01 -1.03 2.34
C LEU A 315 -2.66 -1.84 1.09
N ASN A 316 -1.71 -1.31 0.33
CA ASN A 316 -1.13 -1.90 -0.87
C ASN A 316 0.39 -1.61 -0.92
N CYS A 317 1.04 -1.94 -2.04
CA CYS A 317 2.47 -1.71 -2.21
C CYS A 317 2.83 -0.21 -2.10
N ALA A 318 2.06 0.66 -2.76
CA ALA A 318 2.30 2.10 -2.77
C ALA A 318 2.11 2.77 -1.40
N THR A 319 1.30 2.18 -0.49
CA THR A 319 1.14 2.66 0.89
C THR A 319 2.47 2.89 1.59
N CYS A 320 3.44 1.99 1.40
CA CYS A 320 4.78 2.12 1.97
C CYS A 320 5.80 2.64 0.95
N HIS A 321 5.81 2.03 -0.24
CA HIS A 321 6.86 2.24 -1.25
C HIS A 321 6.79 3.61 -1.90
N ASN A 322 5.58 4.15 -2.09
CA ASN A 322 5.33 5.48 -2.66
C ASN A 322 6.19 5.79 -3.91
N GLY A 323 6.21 4.86 -4.85
CA GLY A 323 6.96 4.96 -6.10
C GLY A 323 8.45 4.65 -5.99
N GLN A 324 8.93 4.08 -4.88
CA GLN A 324 10.32 3.64 -4.72
C GLN A 324 10.46 2.17 -4.40
N SER A 325 11.53 1.56 -4.90
CA SER A 325 11.78 0.13 -4.70
C SER A 325 12.06 -0.23 -3.23
N LYS A 326 12.52 0.75 -2.44
CA LYS A 326 12.58 0.69 -0.98
C LYS A 326 11.87 1.91 -0.39
N PRO A 327 10.98 1.75 0.62
CA PRO A 327 10.36 2.87 1.30
C PRO A 327 11.39 3.86 1.83
N LEU A 328 11.03 5.15 1.86
CA LEU A 328 11.85 6.21 2.44
C LEU A 328 13.29 6.27 1.91
N ALA A 329 13.47 5.99 0.62
CA ALA A 329 14.78 5.88 -0.05
C ALA A 329 15.73 4.86 0.61
N GLY A 330 15.19 3.84 1.29
CA GLY A 330 15.95 2.80 1.98
C GLY A 330 16.49 3.20 3.35
N ALA A 331 15.92 4.23 3.99
CA ALA A 331 16.28 4.61 5.36
C ALA A 331 16.00 3.47 6.36
N HIS A 332 16.94 3.25 7.29
CA HIS A 332 16.79 2.29 8.37
C HIS A 332 16.08 2.96 9.55
N VAL A 333 14.76 3.00 9.48
CA VAL A 333 13.95 3.75 10.45
C VAL A 333 13.88 3.07 11.82
N ILE A 334 14.10 1.76 11.86
CA ILE A 334 13.98 0.98 13.09
C ILE A 334 15.20 1.11 14.00
N ASP A 335 16.37 1.44 13.46
CA ASP A 335 17.61 1.61 14.23
C ASP A 335 17.45 2.68 15.33
N SER A 336 16.65 3.71 15.06
CA SER A 336 16.36 4.79 16.02
C SER A 336 15.18 4.51 16.95
N TYR A 337 14.41 3.44 16.69
CA TYR A 337 13.20 3.06 17.46
C TYR A 337 13.11 1.53 17.61
N PRO A 338 14.11 0.88 18.22
CA PRO A 338 14.15 -0.59 18.33
C PRO A 338 12.96 -1.17 19.10
N GLU A 339 12.27 -0.37 19.92
CA GLU A 339 11.03 -0.73 20.59
C GLU A 339 9.88 -1.10 19.63
N LEU A 340 9.89 -0.58 18.41
CA LEU A 340 8.93 -0.93 17.36
C LEU A 340 9.25 -2.27 16.68
N ALA A 341 10.33 -2.94 17.07
CA ALA A 341 10.71 -4.28 16.62
C ALA A 341 10.64 -5.34 17.74
N ARG A 342 10.01 -5.02 18.88
CA ARG A 342 9.79 -5.96 19.98
C ARG A 342 8.30 -6.29 20.07
N THR A 343 7.93 -7.55 20.00
CA THR A 343 6.55 -7.98 20.28
C THR A 343 6.30 -7.93 21.78
N THR A 344 5.54 -6.95 22.24
CA THR A 344 5.27 -6.72 23.67
C THR A 344 3.90 -7.26 24.14
N ALA A 345 3.15 -7.93 23.26
CA ALA A 345 1.92 -8.63 23.64
C ALA A 345 1.67 -9.84 22.73
N GLU A 346 1.37 -11.00 23.32
CA GLU A 346 0.67 -12.09 22.64
C GLU A 346 -0.59 -11.50 21.97
N MET A 347 -0.80 -11.79 20.69
CA MET A 347 -2.00 -11.38 19.98
C MET A 347 -3.22 -11.94 20.72
N ALA A 348 -3.83 -11.14 21.59
CA ALA A 348 -5.12 -11.45 22.16
C ALA A 348 -6.08 -11.69 20.99
N ALA A 349 -6.56 -12.92 20.86
CA ALA A 349 -7.59 -13.28 19.91
C ALA A 349 -8.75 -12.27 20.04
N VAL A 350 -9.25 -11.82 18.90
CA VAL A 350 -10.40 -10.92 18.81
C VAL A 350 -11.51 -11.51 19.71
N PRO A 351 -12.04 -10.77 20.69
CA PRO A 351 -13.18 -11.26 21.46
C PRO A 351 -14.32 -11.52 20.48
N PRO A 352 -15.02 -12.66 20.58
CA PRO A 352 -16.18 -12.90 19.75
C PRO A 352 -17.18 -11.76 19.97
N ASN A 353 -17.76 -11.31 18.85
CA ASN A 353 -18.82 -10.31 18.81
C ASN A 353 -19.88 -10.66 19.88
N PRO A 354 -20.31 -9.72 20.75
CA PRO A 354 -21.37 -10.02 21.69
C PRO A 354 -22.66 -10.30 20.92
N GLU A 355 -23.08 -11.56 21.02
CA GLU A 355 -24.43 -12.09 20.83
C GLU A 355 -25.13 -11.77 19.50
N THR A 356 -25.09 -12.76 18.60
CA THR A 356 -26.29 -13.14 17.86
C THR A 356 -27.36 -13.56 18.89
N SER A 357 -28.28 -12.64 19.18
CA SER A 357 -29.54 -12.98 19.83
C SER A 357 -30.23 -14.08 19.01
N GLU A 358 -30.64 -15.15 19.69
CA GLU A 358 -31.40 -16.28 19.16
C GLU A 358 -32.59 -15.84 18.29
N PRO A 359 -32.98 -16.64 17.28
CA PRO A 359 -34.13 -16.32 16.44
C PRO A 359 -35.42 -16.36 17.27
N THR A 360 -36.17 -15.27 17.22
CA THR A 360 -37.54 -15.19 17.73
C THR A 360 -38.40 -16.27 17.08
N PRO A 361 -39.21 -17.04 17.83
CA PRO A 361 -40.08 -18.05 17.25
C PRO A 361 -41.16 -17.40 16.37
N GLU A 362 -41.30 -17.97 15.18
CA GLU A 362 -42.21 -17.59 14.11
C GLU A 362 -43.67 -17.63 14.60
N ALA A 363 -44.40 -16.52 14.44
CA ALA A 363 -45.82 -16.44 14.73
C ALA A 363 -46.63 -17.22 13.68
N PRO A 364 -47.67 -17.97 14.07
CA PRO A 364 -48.41 -18.83 13.14
C PRO A 364 -49.21 -18.01 12.12
N ALA A 365 -49.11 -18.45 10.86
CA ALA A 365 -49.83 -17.88 9.71
C ALA A 365 -51.35 -17.91 9.92
N SER A 366 -52.01 -16.79 9.61
CA SER A 366 -53.47 -16.71 9.55
C SER A 366 -53.99 -17.39 8.26
N PRO A 367 -55.11 -18.13 8.31
CA PRO A 367 -55.64 -18.86 7.17
C PRO A 367 -56.36 -17.93 6.17
N PRO A 368 -56.50 -18.38 4.91
CA PRO A 368 -56.92 -17.52 3.79
C PRO A 368 -58.42 -17.20 3.84
N GLN A 369 -58.75 -15.95 3.48
CA GLN A 369 -60.04 -15.54 2.92
C GLN A 369 -59.81 -14.86 1.57
#